data_AF-J7GT53-F1
#
_entry.id   AF-J7GT53-F1
#
_cell.length_a   1.000
_cell.length_b   1.000
_cell.length_c   1.000
_cell.angle_alpha   90.00
_cell.angle_beta   90.00
_cell.angle_gamma   90.00
#
_symmetry.space_group_name_H-M   'P 1'
#
loop_
_entity.id
_entity.type
_entity.pdbx_description
1 polymer ?
#
loop_
_entity_poly.entity_id
_entity_poly.type
_entity_poly.pdbx_seq_one_letter_code
_entity_poly.pdbx_strand_id
1 'polypeptide(L)'
;MNILLLKKLKKNFNFSLGKCKKILEINNWNYNASLKYIKNFFIINNNNNKYKYYNILNILNNNIIYIIKIKFNSSLLISSNIFNNFKNKIKNLTCLIKEKIIFELKLLSISLNENIFLEKFIFFKINNNYSYYNHNNIFFCLIKFNFLNNKNICYHLISIISLYLNKYKCKLSLLEQNFVKNNSIKVKNILKNNILFFFIINNKYKFIYE
;
A
#
# COMPACT_ATOMS: atom_id res chain seq x y z
N MET A 1 6.60 -4.91 40.29
CA MET A 1 6.66 -4.61 38.85
C MET A 1 7.83 -5.38 38.23
N ASN A 2 7.58 -6.34 37.35
CA ASN A 2 8.64 -7.19 36.79
C ASN A 2 9.31 -6.53 35.56
N ILE A 3 10.39 -5.79 35.80
CA ILE A 3 11.12 -5.00 34.79
C ILE A 3 11.71 -5.89 33.69
N LEU A 4 12.14 -7.10 34.02
CA LEU A 4 12.71 -8.05 33.05
C LEU A 4 11.67 -8.47 32.01
N LEU A 5 10.44 -8.76 32.44
CA LEU A 5 9.33 -9.09 31.54
C LEU A 5 8.96 -7.92 30.63
N LEU A 6 8.96 -6.69 31.16
CA LEU A 6 8.71 -5.47 30.37
C LEU A 6 9.78 -5.28 29.29
N LYS A 7 11.06 -5.40 29.64
CA LYS A 7 12.18 -5.32 28.68
C LYS A 7 12.07 -6.41 27.62
N LYS A 8 11.70 -7.64 28.02
CA LYS A 8 11.53 -8.77 27.10
C LYS A 8 10.40 -8.53 26.08
N LEU A 9 9.24 -8.05 26.52
CA LEU A 9 8.13 -7.69 25.60
C LEU A 9 8.50 -6.52 24.69
N LYS A 10 9.12 -5.48 25.23
CA LYS A 10 9.58 -4.32 24.44
C LYS A 10 10.57 -4.75 23.37
N LYS A 11 11.53 -5.63 23.67
CA LYS A 11 12.50 -6.13 22.69
C LYS A 11 11.82 -6.91 21.56
N ASN A 12 10.78 -7.69 21.87
CA ASN A 12 10.10 -8.52 20.87
C ASN A 12 9.14 -7.75 19.96
N PHE A 13 8.43 -6.75 20.48
CA PHE A 13 7.37 -6.06 19.73
C PHE A 13 7.60 -4.55 19.52
N ASN A 14 8.63 -4.00 20.15
CA ASN A 14 8.96 -2.57 20.14
C ASN A 14 7.84 -1.63 20.62
N PHE A 15 7.00 -2.10 21.55
CA PHE A 15 5.95 -1.27 22.14
C PHE A 15 6.51 -0.26 23.16
N SER A 16 5.70 0.75 23.50
CA SER A 16 5.98 1.65 24.62
C SER A 16 5.95 0.88 25.95
N LEU A 17 6.70 1.36 26.95
CA LEU A 17 6.76 0.70 28.26
C LEU A 17 5.37 0.62 28.93
N GLY A 18 4.59 1.69 28.83
CA GLY A 18 3.21 1.72 29.34
C GLY A 18 2.31 0.68 28.67
N LYS A 19 2.44 0.46 27.36
CA LYS A 19 1.67 -0.56 26.65
C LYS A 19 2.12 -1.98 27.05
N CYS A 20 3.43 -2.21 27.18
CA CYS A 20 3.95 -3.49 27.67
C CYS A 20 3.41 -3.81 29.08
N LYS A 21 3.37 -2.81 29.96
CA LYS A 21 2.82 -2.94 31.32
C LYS A 21 1.34 -3.35 31.29
N LYS A 22 0.51 -2.62 30.54
CA LYS A 22 -0.92 -2.95 30.39
C LYS A 22 -1.16 -4.37 29.87
N ILE A 23 -0.40 -4.80 28.86
CA ILE A 23 -0.53 -6.16 28.30
C ILE A 23 -0.15 -7.22 29.33
N LEU A 24 0.91 -7.00 30.11
CA LEU A 24 1.30 -7.92 31.18
C LEU A 24 0.23 -7.97 32.27
N GLU A 25 -0.27 -6.82 32.71
CA GLU A 25 -1.30 -6.73 33.76
C GLU A 25 -2.59 -7.48 33.37
N ILE A 26 -3.09 -7.29 32.15
CA ILE A 26 -4.27 -8.01 31.62
C ILE A 26 -4.07 -9.54 31.64
N ASN A 27 -2.83 -10.00 31.51
CA ASN A 27 -2.48 -11.42 31.43
C ASN A 27 -1.81 -11.94 32.71
N ASN A 28 -2.07 -11.32 33.87
CA ASN A 28 -1.54 -11.73 35.17
C ASN A 28 0.00 -11.86 35.19
N TRP A 29 0.70 -10.95 34.49
CA TRP A 29 2.14 -10.95 34.30
C TRP A 29 2.72 -12.24 33.67
N ASN A 30 1.88 -13.09 33.06
CA ASN A 30 2.32 -14.29 32.37
C ASN A 30 2.76 -13.95 30.93
N TYR A 31 4.05 -14.07 30.67
CA TYR A 31 4.64 -13.74 29.37
C TYR A 31 4.05 -14.55 28.21
N ASN A 32 3.85 -15.86 28.38
CA ASN A 32 3.31 -16.72 27.32
C ASN A 32 1.85 -16.40 27.04
N ALA A 33 1.07 -16.10 28.08
CA ALA A 33 -0.30 -15.61 27.92
C ALA A 33 -0.32 -14.26 27.20
N SER A 34 0.57 -13.32 27.54
CA SER A 34 0.73 -12.05 26.82
C SER A 34 1.07 -12.24 25.34
N LEU A 35 1.94 -13.20 25.00
CA LEU A 35 2.25 -13.53 23.61
C LEU A 35 1.02 -14.05 22.87
N LYS A 36 0.26 -14.96 23.48
CA LYS A 36 -1.00 -15.48 22.92
C LYS A 36 -2.02 -14.36 22.76
N TYR A 37 -2.15 -13.49 23.76
CA TYR A 37 -3.03 -12.32 23.72
C TYR A 37 -2.70 -11.39 22.55
N ILE A 38 -1.43 -11.01 22.37
CA ILE A 38 -1.00 -10.17 21.23
C ILE A 38 -1.32 -10.86 19.89
N LYS A 39 -1.00 -12.15 19.77
CA LYS A 39 -1.28 -12.94 18.56
C LYS A 39 -2.77 -13.08 18.27
N ASN A 40 -3.60 -13.15 19.30
CA ASN A 40 -5.05 -13.34 19.19
C ASN A 40 -5.85 -12.04 19.26
N PHE A 41 -5.21 -10.89 19.48
CA PHE A 41 -5.88 -9.60 19.56
C PHE A 41 -6.62 -9.27 18.25
N PHE A 42 -7.91 -9.55 18.18
CA PHE A 42 -8.68 -9.27 16.97
C PHE A 42 -8.91 -7.76 16.90
N ILE A 43 -8.42 -7.13 15.82
CA ILE A 43 -8.92 -5.82 15.44
C ILE A 43 -10.34 -6.08 14.97
N ILE A 44 -11.32 -5.63 15.75
CA ILE A 44 -12.73 -5.79 15.44
C ILE A 44 -13.00 -5.12 14.08
N ASN A 45 -13.19 -5.94 13.05
CA ASN A 45 -13.54 -5.54 11.69
C ASN A 45 -15.00 -5.08 11.64
N ASN A 46 -15.33 -3.95 12.26
CA ASN A 46 -16.68 -3.41 12.16
C ASN A 46 -16.73 -2.33 11.08
N ASN A 47 -16.95 -2.83 9.85
CA ASN A 47 -17.32 -2.13 8.61
C ASN A 47 -16.20 -1.39 7.87
N ASN A 48 -15.92 -1.85 6.64
CA ASN A 48 -15.03 -1.20 5.65
C ASN A 48 -15.41 0.27 5.36
N ASN A 49 -16.64 0.68 5.65
CA ASN A 49 -17.15 2.03 5.44
C ASN A 49 -16.69 3.05 6.49
N LYS A 50 -16.00 2.65 7.56
CA LYS A 50 -15.58 3.58 8.63
C LYS A 50 -14.22 4.24 8.40
N TYR A 51 -13.40 3.74 7.48
CA TYR A 51 -12.05 4.26 7.28
C TYR A 51 -12.02 5.50 6.40
N LYS A 52 -11.52 6.61 6.95
CA LYS A 52 -11.46 7.91 6.24
C LYS A 52 -10.27 8.03 5.30
N TYR A 53 -9.15 7.39 5.64
CA TYR A 53 -7.87 7.57 4.94
C TYR A 53 -7.29 6.23 4.49
N TYR A 54 -6.35 6.31 3.54
CA TYR A 54 -5.64 5.16 3.04
C TYR A 54 -4.23 5.52 2.59
N ASN A 55 -3.39 4.49 2.47
CA ASN A 55 -2.02 4.59 1.99
C ASN A 55 -1.72 3.36 1.10
N ILE A 56 -1.07 3.59 -0.03
CA ILE A 56 -0.72 2.61 -1.05
C ILE A 56 0.80 2.47 -1.09
N LEU A 57 1.28 1.35 -0.59
CA LEU A 57 2.69 1.01 -0.59
C LEU A 57 3.00 0.07 -1.76
N ASN A 58 4.11 0.32 -2.44
CA ASN A 58 4.66 -0.56 -3.46
C ASN A 58 6.03 -1.09 -3.06
N ILE A 59 6.24 -2.40 -3.15
CA ILE A 59 7.51 -3.06 -2.83
C ILE A 59 7.93 -3.88 -4.04
N LEU A 60 9.16 -3.67 -4.53
CA LEU A 60 9.75 -4.45 -5.61
C LEU A 60 10.69 -5.50 -4.99
N ASN A 61 10.48 -6.77 -5.33
CA ASN A 61 11.35 -7.87 -4.93
C ASN A 61 11.37 -8.94 -6.04
N ASN A 62 12.56 -9.35 -6.51
CA ASN A 62 12.76 -10.40 -7.52
C ASN A 62 11.78 -10.32 -8.72
N ASN A 63 11.73 -9.17 -9.40
CA ASN A 63 10.84 -8.92 -10.55
C ASN A 63 9.33 -9.04 -10.23
N ILE A 64 8.94 -8.99 -8.96
CA ILE A 64 7.55 -8.94 -8.53
C ILE A 64 7.33 -7.60 -7.82
N ILE A 65 6.34 -6.84 -8.29
CA ILE A 65 5.87 -5.65 -7.59
C ILE A 65 4.65 -6.01 -6.76
N TYR A 66 4.77 -5.81 -5.45
CA TYR A 66 3.69 -5.97 -4.47
C TYR A 66 3.06 -4.61 -4.20
N ILE A 67 1.74 -4.58 -4.16
CA ILE A 67 0.94 -3.38 -3.94
C ILE A 67 0.05 -3.65 -2.73
N ILE A 68 0.26 -2.86 -1.68
CA ILE A 68 -0.37 -3.00 -0.38
C ILE A 68 -1.19 -1.73 -0.14
N LYS A 69 -2.53 -1.83 -0.17
CA LYS A 69 -3.40 -0.71 0.20
C LYS A 69 -3.91 -0.90 1.61
N ILE A 70 -3.65 0.08 2.46
CA ILE A 70 -3.92 0.08 3.89
C ILE A 70 -4.91 1.21 4.18
N LYS A 71 -5.92 0.94 5.02
CA LYS A 71 -6.95 1.89 5.45
C LYS A 71 -6.83 2.18 6.95
N PHE A 72 -7.10 3.43 7.35
CA PHE A 72 -6.97 3.92 8.73
C PHE A 72 -7.80 5.21 8.92
N ASN A 73 -7.77 5.81 10.13
CA ASN A 73 -8.67 6.91 10.50
C ASN A 73 -7.98 8.22 10.86
N SER A 74 -6.72 8.19 11.27
CA SER A 74 -5.95 9.36 11.68
C SER A 74 -5.25 10.01 10.50
N SER A 75 -5.47 11.30 10.32
CA SER A 75 -4.76 12.10 9.30
C SER A 75 -3.26 12.19 9.58
N LEU A 76 -2.85 12.11 10.86
CA LEU A 76 -1.44 12.19 11.28
C LEU A 76 -0.60 11.06 10.68
N LEU A 77 -1.20 9.90 10.40
CA LEU A 77 -0.47 8.80 9.78
C LEU A 77 -0.06 9.09 8.33
N ILE A 78 -0.77 10.00 7.63
CA ILE A 78 -0.48 10.35 6.23
C ILE A 78 0.85 11.08 6.10
N SER A 79 1.11 12.05 6.98
CA SER A 79 2.31 12.88 6.96
C SER A 79 3.50 12.27 7.72
N SER A 80 3.25 11.19 8.47
CA SER A 80 4.27 10.53 9.27
C SER A 80 5.17 9.59 8.46
N ASN A 81 6.36 9.28 9.01
CA ASN A 81 7.24 8.24 8.48
C ASN A 81 6.82 6.81 8.85
N ILE A 82 5.66 6.64 9.49
CA ILE A 82 5.20 5.34 10.01
C ILE A 82 5.10 4.30 8.89
N PHE A 83 4.47 4.65 7.77
CA PHE A 83 4.32 3.73 6.64
C PHE A 83 5.63 3.50 5.86
N ASN A 84 6.56 4.45 5.89
CA ASN A 84 7.91 4.26 5.34
C ASN A 84 8.70 3.24 6.18
N ASN A 85 8.64 3.36 7.51
CA ASN A 85 9.24 2.40 8.43
C ASN A 85 8.62 1.02 8.29
N PHE A 86 7.29 0.96 8.17
CA PHE A 86 6.54 -0.27 7.91
C PHE A 86 6.97 -0.93 6.59
N LYS A 87 7.11 -0.15 5.51
CA LYS A 87 7.61 -0.60 4.21
C LYS A 87 9.01 -1.20 4.30
N ASN A 88 9.92 -0.54 5.03
CA ASN A 88 11.28 -1.04 5.23
C ASN A 88 11.29 -2.34 6.05
N LYS A 89 10.45 -2.43 7.09
CA LYS A 89 10.29 -3.66 7.88
C LYS A 89 9.81 -4.83 7.01
N ILE A 90 8.80 -4.60 6.17
CA ILE A 90 8.26 -5.63 5.27
C ILE A 90 9.28 -6.08 4.23
N LYS A 91 10.06 -5.15 3.66
CA LYS A 91 11.12 -5.48 2.68
C LYS A 91 12.12 -6.51 3.21
N ASN A 92 12.37 -6.51 4.51
CA ASN A 92 13.32 -7.41 5.16
C ASN A 92 12.71 -8.77 5.54
N LEU A 93 11.41 -9.00 5.25
CA LEU A 93 10.80 -10.30 5.47
C LEU A 93 11.33 -11.32 4.46
N THR A 94 11.59 -12.54 4.92
CA THR A 94 12.04 -13.66 4.07
C THR A 94 11.08 -13.95 2.92
N CYS A 95 9.78 -13.70 3.11
CA CYS A 95 8.77 -13.85 2.07
C CYS A 95 7.62 -12.86 2.27
N LEU A 96 7.15 -12.27 1.17
CA LEU A 96 6.07 -11.27 1.13
C LEU A 96 4.72 -11.94 0.91
N ILE A 97 4.23 -12.57 1.98
CA ILE A 97 2.94 -13.27 1.98
C ILE A 97 1.90 -12.44 2.74
N LYS A 98 0.64 -12.49 2.31
CA LYS A 98 -0.47 -11.67 2.83
C LYS A 98 -0.62 -11.81 4.35
N GLU A 99 -0.56 -13.01 4.89
CA GLU A 99 -0.71 -13.33 6.31
C GLU A 99 0.36 -12.62 7.17
N LYS A 100 1.61 -12.58 6.70
CA LYS A 100 2.70 -11.86 7.39
C LYS A 100 2.46 -10.35 7.40
N ILE A 101 1.97 -9.80 6.30
CA ILE A 101 1.64 -8.36 6.20
C ILE A 101 0.48 -8.01 7.13
N ILE A 102 -0.56 -8.84 7.18
CA ILE A 102 -1.69 -8.66 8.12
C ILE A 102 -1.18 -8.68 9.57
N PHE A 103 -0.31 -9.63 9.91
CA PHE A 103 0.27 -9.71 11.25
C PHE A 103 1.08 -8.45 11.60
N GLU A 104 1.90 -7.97 10.67
CA GLU A 104 2.70 -6.76 10.86
C GLU A 104 1.82 -5.49 10.99
N LEU A 105 0.76 -5.36 10.19
CA LEU A 105 -0.22 -4.27 10.34
C LEU A 105 -0.94 -4.33 11.69
N LYS A 106 -1.23 -5.53 12.18
CA LYS A 106 -1.85 -5.72 13.49
C LYS A 106 -0.92 -5.25 14.62
N LEU A 107 0.37 -5.57 14.55
CA LEU A 107 1.34 -5.04 15.52
C LEU A 107 1.41 -3.51 15.45
N LEU A 108 1.38 -2.94 14.24
CA LEU A 108 1.36 -1.50 14.04
C LEU A 108 0.12 -0.85 14.66
N SER A 109 -1.06 -1.42 14.41
CA SER A 109 -2.34 -1.01 14.99
C SER A 109 -2.31 -1.00 16.52
N ILE A 110 -1.81 -2.08 17.14
CA ILE A 110 -1.67 -2.17 18.60
C ILE A 110 -0.72 -1.09 19.13
N SER A 111 0.40 -0.85 18.42
CA SER A 111 1.41 0.12 18.82
C SER A 111 0.90 1.57 18.79
N LEU A 112 0.07 1.90 17.80
CA LEU A 112 -0.48 3.24 17.58
C LEU A 112 -1.82 3.45 18.29
N ASN A 113 -2.41 2.37 18.82
CA ASN A 113 -3.77 2.37 19.38
C ASN A 113 -4.81 2.86 18.36
N GLU A 114 -4.64 2.47 17.10
CA GLU A 114 -5.47 2.88 15.97
C GLU A 114 -5.86 1.67 15.15
N ASN A 115 -7.08 1.66 14.61
CA ASN A 115 -7.52 0.61 13.69
C ASN A 115 -6.86 0.80 12.33
N ILE A 116 -6.00 -0.15 11.95
CA ILE A 116 -5.31 -0.17 10.66
C ILE A 116 -5.67 -1.47 9.96
N PHE A 117 -6.16 -1.37 8.73
CA PHE A 117 -6.73 -2.48 7.98
C PHE A 117 -6.04 -2.68 6.63
N LEU A 118 -5.77 -3.94 6.27
CA LEU A 118 -5.32 -4.28 4.92
C LEU A 118 -6.52 -4.33 3.97
N GLU A 119 -6.70 -3.30 3.16
CA GLU A 119 -7.77 -3.29 2.16
C GLU A 119 -7.45 -4.22 0.99
N LYS A 120 -6.27 -4.10 0.40
CA LYS A 120 -5.84 -4.98 -0.70
C LYS A 120 -4.37 -5.31 -0.67
N PHE A 121 -4.09 -6.50 -1.18
CA PHE A 121 -2.77 -7.02 -1.44
C PHE A 121 -2.77 -7.64 -2.83
N ILE A 122 -2.02 -7.05 -3.77
CA ILE A 122 -1.95 -7.47 -5.17
C ILE A 122 -0.49 -7.57 -5.55
N PHE A 123 -0.12 -8.51 -6.41
CA PHE A 123 1.22 -8.63 -6.94
C PHE A 123 1.20 -8.78 -8.46
N PHE A 124 2.24 -8.27 -9.11
CA PHE A 124 2.45 -8.42 -10.55
C PHE A 124 3.88 -8.88 -10.81
N LYS A 125 4.05 -9.91 -11.65
CA LYS A 125 5.35 -10.22 -12.25
C LYS A 125 5.63 -9.15 -13.32
N ILE A 126 6.76 -8.47 -13.20
CA ILE A 126 7.18 -7.38 -14.08
C ILE A 126 8.46 -7.75 -14.81
N ASN A 127 8.68 -7.13 -15.97
CA ASN A 127 9.93 -7.19 -16.72
C ASN A 127 10.27 -5.79 -17.25
N ASN A 128 11.24 -5.70 -18.16
CA ASN A 128 11.72 -4.43 -18.72
C ASN A 128 10.68 -3.66 -19.52
N ASN A 129 9.52 -4.25 -19.80
CA ASN A 129 8.42 -3.59 -20.52
C ASN A 129 7.40 -2.96 -19.57
N TYR A 130 7.60 -3.00 -18.25
CA TYR A 130 6.69 -2.42 -17.29
C TYR A 130 7.24 -1.10 -16.77
N SER A 131 6.39 -0.08 -16.68
CA SER A 131 6.66 1.14 -15.92
C SER A 131 5.65 1.28 -14.81
N TYR A 132 6.09 1.77 -13.65
CA TYR A 132 5.19 2.10 -12.55
C TYR A 132 5.55 3.41 -11.91
N TYR A 133 4.57 4.01 -11.25
CA TYR A 133 4.74 5.19 -10.43
C TYR A 133 3.80 5.15 -9.22
N ASN A 134 4.32 5.55 -8.06
CA ASN A 134 3.56 5.74 -6.84
C ASN A 134 3.64 7.22 -6.47
N HIS A 135 2.50 7.92 -6.49
CA HIS A 135 2.40 9.32 -6.14
C HIS A 135 1.92 9.47 -4.69
N ASN A 136 2.82 9.96 -3.84
CA ASN A 136 2.57 10.28 -2.42
C ASN A 136 1.92 9.14 -1.61
N ASN A 137 2.06 7.89 -2.06
CA ASN A 137 1.37 6.74 -1.50
C ASN A 137 -0.16 6.87 -1.47
N ILE A 138 -0.76 7.70 -2.32
CA ILE A 138 -2.21 7.86 -2.45
C ILE A 138 -2.68 7.32 -3.81
N PHE A 139 -1.78 7.25 -4.78
CA PHE A 139 -2.10 6.77 -6.11
C PHE A 139 -0.97 5.91 -6.64
N PHE A 140 -1.29 4.73 -7.16
CA PHE A 140 -0.31 3.89 -7.86
C PHE A 140 -0.79 3.52 -9.25
N CYS A 141 0.13 3.59 -10.21
CA CYS A 141 -0.06 3.25 -11.60
C CYS A 141 1.02 2.24 -12.03
N LEU A 142 0.63 1.21 -12.77
CA LEU A 142 1.51 0.26 -13.45
C LEU A 142 1.03 0.10 -14.90
N ILE A 143 1.94 0.15 -15.85
CA ILE A 143 1.66 0.03 -17.28
C ILE A 143 2.61 -1.00 -17.86
N LYS A 144 2.12 -1.90 -18.70
CA LYS A 144 2.95 -2.74 -19.56
C LYS A 144 2.91 -2.23 -20.99
N PHE A 145 4.08 -2.11 -21.57
CA PHE A 145 4.29 -1.72 -22.95
C PHE A 145 4.59 -2.92 -23.84
N ASN A 146 4.36 -2.77 -25.15
CA ASN A 146 4.81 -3.72 -26.16
C ASN A 146 6.34 -3.67 -26.33
N PHE A 147 6.92 -2.47 -26.52
CA PHE A 147 8.34 -2.29 -26.84
C PHE A 147 9.05 -1.26 -25.96
N LEU A 148 8.63 0.01 -26.01
CA LEU A 148 9.34 1.11 -25.34
C LEU A 148 8.64 1.56 -24.06
N ASN A 149 9.41 1.53 -22.98
CA ASN A 149 8.96 1.84 -21.64
C ASN A 149 8.97 3.36 -21.42
N ASN A 150 7.81 4.00 -21.21
CA ASN A 150 7.73 5.44 -20.95
C ASN A 150 7.08 5.74 -19.60
N LYS A 151 7.93 5.95 -18.57
CA LYS A 151 7.50 6.31 -17.21
C LYS A 151 6.61 7.55 -17.16
N ASN A 152 6.75 8.47 -18.13
CA ASN A 152 5.99 9.72 -18.10
C ASN A 152 4.48 9.52 -18.27
N ILE A 153 4.08 8.39 -18.83
CA ILE A 153 2.69 8.04 -19.06
C ILE A 153 2.02 7.64 -17.75
N CYS A 154 2.79 7.05 -16.82
CA CYS A 154 2.29 6.84 -15.46
C CYS A 154 1.94 8.20 -14.81
N TYR A 155 2.80 9.23 -14.90
CA TYR A 155 2.50 10.57 -14.37
C TYR A 155 1.22 11.16 -14.98
N HIS A 156 1.06 11.01 -16.29
CA HIS A 156 -0.12 11.48 -17.00
C HIS A 156 -1.40 10.77 -16.53
N LEU A 157 -1.35 9.44 -16.36
CA LEU A 157 -2.49 8.67 -15.85
C LEU A 157 -2.89 9.04 -14.42
N ILE A 158 -1.91 9.33 -13.55
CA ILE A 158 -2.19 9.78 -12.18
C ILE A 158 -2.87 11.15 -12.17
N SER A 159 -2.42 12.07 -13.02
CA SER A 159 -2.86 13.48 -12.98
C SER A 159 -4.27 13.71 -13.55
N ILE A 160 -4.74 12.89 -14.48
CA ILE A 160 -5.96 13.20 -15.25
C ILE A 160 -7.18 12.33 -14.86
N ILE A 161 -7.04 11.31 -14.00
CA ILE A 161 -8.13 10.37 -13.67
C ILE A 161 -8.88 9.94 -14.95
N SER A 162 -8.14 9.50 -15.98
CA SER A 162 -8.77 9.12 -17.25
C SER A 162 -9.70 7.92 -17.02
N LEU A 163 -10.94 8.02 -17.52
CA LEU A 163 -11.97 6.98 -17.34
C LEU A 163 -11.89 5.89 -18.42
N TYR A 164 -11.23 6.11 -19.55
CA TYR A 164 -11.17 5.13 -20.65
C TYR A 164 -9.85 5.19 -21.43
N LEU A 165 -9.35 4.01 -21.88
CA LEU A 165 -8.20 3.92 -22.80
C LEU A 165 -8.57 4.40 -24.21
N ASN A 166 -9.60 3.78 -24.78
CA ASN A 166 -9.88 3.89 -26.21
C ASN A 166 -11.37 3.84 -26.59
N LYS A 167 -12.29 3.65 -25.65
CA LYS A 167 -13.65 3.20 -26.01
C LYS A 167 -14.45 4.26 -26.79
N TYR A 168 -14.10 5.55 -26.69
CA TYR A 168 -14.77 6.65 -27.38
C TYR A 168 -13.79 7.76 -27.78
N LYS A 169 -13.99 8.40 -28.93
CA LYS A 169 -13.31 9.67 -29.31
C LYS A 169 -13.86 10.81 -28.45
N CYS A 170 -13.50 10.85 -27.17
CA CYS A 170 -13.95 11.88 -26.23
C CYS A 170 -12.77 12.47 -25.45
N LYS A 171 -12.95 13.68 -24.89
CA LYS A 171 -11.92 14.37 -24.08
C LYS A 171 -11.45 13.56 -22.85
N LEU A 172 -12.28 12.62 -22.39
CA LEU A 172 -11.98 11.72 -21.27
C LEU A 172 -11.17 10.47 -21.68
N SER A 173 -10.97 10.25 -22.99
CA SER A 173 -10.15 9.17 -23.54
C SER A 173 -8.67 9.51 -23.43
N LEU A 174 -7.87 8.56 -22.92
CA LEU A 174 -6.44 8.74 -22.73
C LEU A 174 -5.73 9.22 -24.01
N LEU A 175 -6.06 8.62 -25.15
CA LEU A 175 -5.36 8.89 -26.40
C LEU A 175 -5.61 10.29 -26.96
N GLU A 176 -6.78 10.88 -26.70
CA GLU A 176 -7.13 12.22 -27.18
C GLU A 176 -6.71 13.34 -26.21
N GLN A 177 -6.13 12.99 -25.06
CA GLN A 177 -5.63 13.97 -24.09
C GLN A 177 -4.30 14.58 -24.52
N ASN A 178 -4.08 15.82 -24.09
CA ASN A 178 -2.79 16.48 -24.22
C ASN A 178 -1.84 15.95 -23.15
N PHE A 179 -0.59 15.73 -23.53
CA PHE A 179 0.41 15.16 -22.64
C PHE A 179 0.83 16.15 -21.56
N VAL A 180 0.85 15.72 -20.30
CA VAL A 180 1.00 16.63 -19.13
C VAL A 180 2.34 17.35 -19.11
N LYS A 181 3.41 16.76 -19.67
CA LYS A 181 4.71 17.43 -19.79
C LYS A 181 4.80 18.36 -21.01
N ASN A 182 3.95 18.17 -22.01
CA ASN A 182 3.94 19.00 -23.20
C ASN A 182 2.53 19.06 -23.80
N ASN A 183 1.82 20.14 -23.49
CA ASN A 183 0.42 20.32 -23.86
C ASN A 183 0.18 20.42 -25.38
N SER A 184 1.23 20.61 -26.18
CA SER A 184 1.14 20.62 -27.65
C SER A 184 1.04 19.21 -28.26
N ILE A 185 1.43 18.17 -27.51
CA ILE A 185 1.49 16.79 -28.00
C ILE A 185 0.28 16.01 -27.48
N LYS A 186 -0.48 15.39 -28.39
CA LYS A 186 -1.51 14.41 -28.01
C LYS A 186 -0.88 13.09 -27.59
N VAL A 187 -1.45 12.46 -26.57
CA VAL A 187 -0.99 11.19 -26.02
C VAL A 187 -0.99 10.07 -27.07
N LYS A 188 -1.95 10.04 -28.00
CA LYS A 188 -1.96 9.06 -29.11
C LYS A 188 -0.69 9.07 -29.97
N ASN A 189 -0.04 10.21 -30.10
CA ASN A 189 1.19 10.33 -30.89
C ASN A 189 2.38 9.68 -30.16
N ILE A 190 2.31 9.60 -28.82
CA ILE A 190 3.31 8.94 -27.97
C ILE A 190 2.99 7.43 -27.85
N LEU A 191 1.71 7.09 -27.84
CA LEU A 191 1.22 5.77 -27.43
C LEU A 191 0.76 4.83 -28.53
N LYS A 192 0.83 5.23 -29.80
CA LYS A 192 0.34 4.44 -30.94
C LYS A 192 0.78 2.97 -30.83
N ASN A 193 -0.17 2.11 -30.44
CA ASN A 193 -0.04 0.65 -30.25
C ASN A 193 0.99 0.15 -29.21
N ASN A 194 1.34 0.98 -28.23
CA ASN A 194 2.43 0.68 -27.31
C ASN A 194 1.98 0.18 -25.92
N ILE A 195 0.74 0.34 -25.49
CA ILE A 195 0.26 -0.18 -24.20
C ILE A 195 -0.47 -1.50 -24.40
N LEU A 196 -0.10 -2.51 -23.62
CA LEU A 196 -0.82 -3.78 -23.53
C LEU A 196 -1.83 -3.79 -22.40
N PHE A 197 -1.48 -3.23 -21.25
CA PHE A 197 -2.40 -3.11 -20.13
C PHE A 197 -1.96 -1.96 -19.21
N PHE A 198 -2.90 -1.42 -18.43
CA PHE A 198 -2.54 -0.68 -17.23
C PHE A 198 -3.38 -1.06 -16.02
N PHE A 199 -2.79 -0.83 -14.85
CA PHE A 199 -3.37 -1.00 -13.55
C PHE A 199 -3.28 0.31 -12.78
N ILE A 200 -4.41 0.77 -12.26
CA ILE A 200 -4.50 1.96 -11.43
C ILE A 200 -5.23 1.64 -10.13
N ILE A 201 -4.67 2.14 -9.02
CA ILE A 201 -5.26 2.03 -7.69
C ILE A 201 -5.19 3.40 -6.99
N ASN A 202 -6.35 3.87 -6.53
CA ASN A 202 -6.54 5.00 -5.62
C ASN A 202 -7.67 4.65 -4.63
N ASN A 203 -8.55 5.59 -4.29
CA ASN A 203 -9.82 5.31 -3.59
C ASN A 203 -10.64 4.19 -4.25
N LYS A 204 -10.72 4.18 -5.58
CA LYS A 204 -11.33 3.15 -6.42
C LYS A 204 -10.24 2.32 -7.11
N TYR A 205 -10.63 1.16 -7.60
CA TYR A 205 -9.76 0.29 -8.39
C TYR A 205 -10.19 0.35 -9.83
N LYS A 206 -9.21 0.50 -10.71
CA LYS A 206 -9.48 0.47 -12.14
C LYS A 206 -8.45 -0.39 -12.83
N PHE A 207 -8.93 -1.58 -13.21
CA PHE A 207 -8.24 -2.47 -14.11
C PHE A 207 -8.79 -2.19 -15.49
N ILE A 208 -7.96 -1.75 -16.44
CA ILE A 208 -8.36 -1.77 -17.85
C ILE A 208 -7.41 -2.71 -18.55
N TYR A 209 -7.98 -3.87 -18.88
CA TYR A 209 -7.46 -4.80 -19.85
C TYR A 209 -8.09 -4.43 -21.20
N GLU A 210 -7.29 -4.40 -22.27
CA GLU A 210 -7.84 -4.50 -23.64
C GLU A 210 -8.01 -5.98 -23.97
#